data_AF-A0A523PHQ0-F1
#
_entry.id   AF-A0A523PHQ0-F1
#
_cell.length_a   1.000
_cell.length_b   1.000
_cell.length_c   1.000
_cell.angle_alpha   90.00
_cell.angle_beta   90.00
_cell.angle_gamma   90.00
#
_symmetry.space_group_name_H-M   'P 1'
#
loop_
_entity.id
_entity.type
_entity.pdbx_description
1 polymer ?
#
loop_
_entity_poly.entity_id
_entity_poly.type
_entity_poly.pdbx_seq_one_letter_code
_entity_poly.pdbx_strand_id
1 'polypeptide(L)' 'MRIIWRFPESTAIRHLQHGNVIVHATEGVFGLGCRAYDQHACARVAALKGR' A
#
# COMPACT_ATOMS: atom_id res chain seq x y z
N MET A 1 -2.60 20.54 15.43
CA MET A 1 -2.08 20.78 14.07
C MET A 1 -2.33 19.52 13.24
N ARG A 2 -3.30 19.52 12.32
CA ARG A 2 -3.66 18.32 11.54
C ARG A 2 -2.92 18.40 10.20
N ILE A 3 -1.80 17.69 10.10
CA ILE A 3 -1.03 17.60 8.85
C ILE A 3 -1.84 16.74 7.87
N ILE A 4 -2.37 17.34 6.82
CA ILE A 4 -3.04 16.62 5.73
C ILE A 4 -1.97 16.30 4.70
N TRP A 5 -1.40 15.08 4.79
CA TRP A 5 -0.51 14.56 3.76
C TRP A 5 -1.31 14.26 2.50
N ARG A 6 -1.31 15.20 1.54
CA ARG A 6 -1.97 15.00 0.25
C ARG A 6 -1.04 14.23 -0.67
N PHE A 7 -1.07 12.91 -0.56
CA PHE A 7 -0.47 12.05 -1.60
C PHE A 7 -1.34 12.11 -2.85
N PRO A 8 -0.79 12.41 -4.03
CA PRO A 8 -1.53 12.28 -5.27
C PRO A 8 -1.97 10.82 -5.43
N GLU A 9 -3.27 10.58 -5.62
CA GLU A 9 -3.82 9.23 -5.87
C GLU A 9 -3.09 8.54 -7.03
N SER A 10 -2.69 9.33 -8.04
CA SER A 10 -1.90 8.88 -9.18
C SER A 10 -0.55 8.26 -8.80
N THR A 11 0.09 8.70 -7.70
CA THR A 11 1.34 8.11 -7.20
C THR A 11 1.09 6.73 -6.62
N ALA A 12 0.06 6.56 -5.79
CA ALA A 12 -0.29 5.27 -5.21
C ALA A 12 -0.67 4.26 -6.31
N ILE A 13 -1.44 4.69 -7.31
CA ILE A 13 -1.81 3.86 -8.47
C ILE A 13 -0.57 3.42 -9.24
N ARG A 14 0.39 4.32 -9.51
CA ARG A 14 1.66 3.96 -10.19
C ARG A 14 2.50 2.96 -9.40
N HIS A 15 2.58 3.12 -8.08
CA HIS A 15 3.29 2.17 -7.24
C HIS A 15 2.64 0.79 -7.29
N LEU A 16 1.31 0.71 -7.16
CA LEU A 16 0.56 -0.53 -7.32
C LEU A 16 0.74 -1.11 -8.73
N GLN A 17 0.79 -0.27 -9.77
CA GLN A 17 1.04 -0.68 -11.15
C GLN A 17 2.36 -1.41 -11.36
N HIS A 18 3.40 -0.96 -10.66
CA HIS A 18 4.73 -1.57 -10.69
C HIS A 18 4.93 -2.69 -9.64
N GLY A 19 3.84 -3.20 -9.05
CA GLY A 19 3.90 -4.30 -8.08
C GLY A 19 4.39 -3.89 -6.69
N ASN A 20 4.53 -2.60 -6.40
CA ASN A 20 4.96 -2.16 -5.07
C ASN A 20 3.84 -2.33 -4.03
N VAL A 21 4.23 -2.26 -2.77
CA VAL A 21 3.33 -2.22 -1.60
C VAL A 21 3.17 -0.76 -1.17
N ILE A 22 1.95 -0.37 -0.83
CA ILE A 22 1.64 0.96 -0.29
C ILE A 22 1.08 0.85 1.13
N VAL A 23 1.17 1.95 1.88
CA VAL A 23 0.40 2.16 3.11
C VAL A 23 -0.85 2.99 2.76
N HIS A 24 -2.02 2.61 3.27
CA HIS A 24 -3.25 3.38 3.08
C HIS A 24 -4.06 3.46 4.40
N ALA A 25 -4.88 4.49 4.52
CA ALA A 25 -5.76 4.65 5.68
C ALA A 25 -6.91 3.63 5.65
N THR A 26 -7.27 3.10 6.83
CA THR A 26 -8.50 2.34 7.08
C THR A 26 -9.25 2.97 8.26
N GLU A 27 -10.38 2.41 8.68
CA GLU A 27 -11.02 2.85 9.92
C GLU A 27 -10.11 2.53 11.12
N GLY A 28 -9.55 3.58 11.73
CA GLY A 28 -8.79 3.53 12.99
C GLY A 28 -7.27 3.33 12.88
N VAL A 29 -6.76 2.70 11.82
CA VAL A 29 -5.32 2.42 11.64
C VAL A 29 -4.89 2.55 10.17
N PHE A 30 -3.59 2.38 9.91
CA PHE A 30 -3.06 2.24 8.56
C PHE A 30 -2.89 0.76 8.20
N GLY A 31 -3.24 0.43 6.96
CA GLY A 31 -3.07 -0.90 6.37
C GLY A 31 -2.02 -0.93 5.26
N LEU A 32 -1.51 -2.13 4.96
CA LEU A 32 -0.69 -2.39 3.78
C LEU A 32 -1.57 -2.89 2.63
N GLY A 33 -1.39 -2.29 1.45
CA GLY A 33 -2.10 -2.63 0.22
C GLY A 33 -1.15 -3.00 -0.92
N CYS A 34 -1.55 -3.95 -1.75
CA CYS A 34 -0.88 -4.31 -2.99
C CYS A 34 -1.92 -4.80 -4.02
N ARG A 35 -1.50 -5.09 -5.25
CA ARG A 35 -2.38 -5.74 -6.24
C ARG A 35 -2.59 -7.22 -5.88
N ALA A 36 -3.84 -7.60 -5.62
CA ALA A 36 -4.19 -8.95 -5.18
C ALA A 36 -3.78 -10.07 -6.16
N TYR A 37 -3.76 -9.79 -7.46
CA TYR A 37 -3.41 -10.75 -8.50
C TYR A 37 -1.91 -10.74 -8.88
N ASP A 38 -1.10 -9.89 -8.25
CA ASP A 38 0.36 -9.91 -8.40
C ASP A 38 0.96 -10.75 -7.28
N GLN A 39 1.35 -11.98 -7.61
CA GLN A 39 1.85 -12.94 -6.64
C GLN A 39 3.14 -12.47 -5.94
N HIS A 40 4.00 -11.72 -6.64
CA HIS A 40 5.21 -11.16 -6.04
C HIS A 40 4.88 -10.01 -5.08
N ALA A 41 3.89 -9.18 -5.40
CA ALA A 41 3.43 -8.11 -4.52
C ALA A 41 2.79 -8.68 -3.24
N CYS A 42 1.97 -9.72 -3.36
CA CYS A 42 1.42 -10.44 -2.23
C CYS A 42 2.51 -11.06 -1.34
N ALA A 43 3.54 -11.68 -1.93
CA ALA A 43 4.69 -12.21 -1.19
C ALA A 43 5.45 -11.12 -0.43
N ARG A 44 5.61 -9.92 -1.01
CA ARG A 44 6.20 -8.76 -0.31
C ARG A 44 5.36 -8.34 0.89
N VAL A 45 4.03 -8.29 0.77
CA VAL A 45 3.14 -7.99 1.91
C VAL A 45 3.25 -9.06 3.00
N ALA A 46 3.35 -10.33 2.63
CA ALA A 46 3.49 -11.44 3.56
C ALA A 46 4.81 -11.30 4.36
N ALA A 47 5.94 -11.10 3.66
CA ALA A 47 7.24 -10.86 4.25
C ALA A 47 7.26 -9.64 5.20
N LEU A 48 6.66 -8.51 4.80
CA LEU A 48 6.54 -7.32 5.65
C LEU A 48 5.70 -7.56 6.91
N LYS A 49 4.73 -8.47 6.85
CA LYS A 49 3.90 -8.87 7.99
C LYS A 49 4.51 -10.01 8.82
N GLY A 50 5.65 -10.54 8.41
CA GLY A 50 6.29 -11.68 9.07
C GLY A 50 5.51 -12.98 8.97
N ARG A 51 4.79 -13.20 7.86
CA ARG A 51 3.97 -14.40 7.62
C ARG A 51 4.10 -14.89 6.18
#